data_AF-A0A838YZP9-F1
#
_entry.id   AF-A0A838YZP9-F1
#
_cell.length_a   1.000
_cell.length_b   1.000
_cell.length_c   1.000
_cell.angle_alpha   90.00
_cell.angle_beta   90.00
_cell.angle_gamma   90.00
#
_symmetry.space_group_name_H-M   'P 1'
#
loop_
_entity.id
_entity.type
_entity.pdbx_description
1 polymer ?
#
loop_
_entity_poly.entity_id
_entity_poly.type
_entity_poly.pdbx_seq_one_letter_code
_entity_poly.pdbx_strand_id
1 'polypeptide(L)'
;MQEAFYRKYRPASLEELVGQSDAVQLIQQQVKNDNLSHAYLFSGPRGVGKTSLARIIATTLGCDPVFDITEIDAASHNKVDDIRDLNDSINFIASSPGNKRVFILDEVHMLSNAASNAFLKTLEEPPAHVIFILATTEPDRVLETIKSRTTHIAFKRISNEEIVETLTRIAKSEKIKIVDEVLKYISNQSEGSLRDAINLFEQTHNTFGDKANIDDLYSILGKVSNADMFKIIESINVQDTSEVLNILQSNYNKGLQPLDILNSLTGLFRNIFYFKYLPDDVNYLNISENEKDLVKNSNEYINARELSRILDILDELNQSIQSAPSQELKLELFLIKLIKPELASDIKSISRRVDLLEGESTLKPDSKKVQKVTQDTKENIENKTTKKKISEEPSTPKSSPKDIGNFDVYWPKVLQKAKEELTPRKYSYLTLVSPEIGDQNKLILLINKENEYLISELNKSNDIKEFISSCIAKMMGISISIEIKAIDGTSERLVSENGFQDNINEVFDIKSID
;
A
#
# COMPACT_ATOMS: atom_id res chain seq x y z
N MET A 1 29.67 25.24 -8.02
CA MET A 1 28.49 24.40 -7.73
C MET A 1 28.98 22.96 -7.81
N GLN A 2 28.86 22.20 -6.73
CA GLN A 2 29.32 20.80 -6.72
C GLN A 2 28.43 20.01 -7.68
N GLU A 3 29.02 19.11 -8.48
CA GLU A 3 28.25 18.28 -9.42
C GLU A 3 27.41 17.26 -8.65
N ALA A 4 26.11 17.15 -9.00
CA ALA A 4 25.20 16.22 -8.37
C ALA A 4 25.68 14.77 -8.53
N PHE A 5 25.48 13.94 -7.50
CA PHE A 5 26.04 12.58 -7.43
C PHE A 5 25.56 11.69 -8.57
N TYR A 6 24.29 11.79 -8.98
CA TYR A 6 23.77 10.99 -10.08
C TYR A 6 24.44 11.28 -11.43
N ARG A 7 25.08 12.45 -11.59
CA ARG A 7 25.90 12.80 -12.76
C ARG A 7 27.34 12.37 -12.56
N LYS A 8 27.93 12.71 -11.41
CA LYS A 8 29.31 12.37 -11.05
C LYS A 8 29.59 10.87 -11.08
N TYR A 9 28.63 10.05 -10.62
CA TYR A 9 28.71 8.59 -10.58
C TYR A 9 27.95 7.91 -11.71
N ARG A 10 27.65 8.64 -12.80
CA ARG A 10 27.06 8.03 -13.98
C ARG A 10 28.08 7.04 -14.57
N PRO A 11 27.70 5.78 -14.83
CA PRO A 11 28.61 4.78 -15.37
C PRO A 11 29.29 5.23 -16.66
N ALA A 12 30.61 5.12 -16.73
CA ALA A 12 31.42 5.48 -17.90
C ALA A 12 31.82 4.26 -18.76
N SER A 13 31.71 3.05 -18.20
CA SER A 13 32.10 1.79 -18.83
C SER A 13 31.03 0.72 -18.66
N LEU A 14 31.11 -0.35 -19.46
CA LEU A 14 30.16 -1.47 -19.38
C LEU A 14 30.25 -2.21 -18.04
N GLU A 15 31.43 -2.22 -17.43
CA GLU A 15 31.72 -2.84 -16.13
C GLU A 15 31.14 -2.03 -14.96
N GLU A 16 30.95 -0.72 -15.13
CA GLU A 16 30.38 0.16 -14.10
C GLU A 16 28.84 0.18 -14.13
N LEU A 17 28.21 -0.35 -15.18
CA LEU A 17 26.76 -0.40 -15.27
C LEU A 17 26.23 -1.40 -14.24
N VAL A 18 25.48 -0.90 -13.27
CA VAL A 18 24.91 -1.70 -12.20
C VAL A 18 23.68 -2.45 -12.71
N GLY A 19 23.66 -3.76 -12.47
CA GLY A 19 22.62 -4.65 -13.00
C GLY A 19 22.71 -4.84 -14.51
N GLN A 20 21.60 -5.30 -15.11
CA GLN A 20 21.45 -5.46 -16.57
C GLN A 20 22.50 -6.35 -17.25
N SER A 21 22.92 -7.43 -16.59
CA SER A 21 23.91 -8.39 -17.10
C SER A 21 23.64 -8.84 -18.53
N ASP A 22 22.38 -9.13 -18.85
CA ASP A 22 21.94 -9.61 -20.17
C ASP A 22 22.19 -8.56 -21.26
N ALA A 23 21.88 -7.28 -20.96
CA ALA A 23 22.08 -6.16 -21.88
C ALA A 23 23.57 -5.88 -22.08
N VAL A 24 24.35 -5.87 -21.00
CA VAL A 24 25.81 -5.67 -21.05
C VAL A 24 26.46 -6.78 -21.88
N GLN A 25 26.11 -8.03 -21.63
CA GLN A 25 26.66 -9.18 -22.35
C GLN A 25 26.35 -9.13 -23.85
N LEU A 26 25.11 -8.80 -24.21
CA LEU A 26 24.69 -8.65 -25.61
C LEU A 26 25.53 -7.59 -26.33
N ILE A 27 25.65 -6.40 -25.75
CA ILE A 27 26.41 -5.30 -26.33
C ILE A 27 27.90 -5.65 -26.41
N GLN A 28 28.49 -6.24 -25.35
CA GLN A 28 29.88 -6.67 -25.37
C GLN A 28 30.17 -7.67 -26.51
N GLN A 29 29.27 -8.61 -26.77
CA GLN A 29 29.42 -9.56 -27.87
C GLN A 29 29.30 -8.88 -29.24
N GLN A 30 28.34 -7.97 -29.41
CA GLN A 30 28.14 -7.26 -30.67
C GLN A 30 29.32 -6.32 -31.01
N VAL A 31 29.86 -5.62 -30.01
CA VAL A 31 31.08 -4.79 -30.17
C VAL A 31 32.28 -5.66 -30.55
N LYS A 32 32.48 -6.81 -29.87
CA LYS A 32 33.61 -7.72 -30.17
C LYS A 32 33.55 -8.31 -31.58
N ASN A 33 32.36 -8.59 -32.08
CA ASN A 33 32.14 -9.20 -33.38
C ASN A 33 31.97 -8.19 -34.52
N ASP A 34 32.09 -6.89 -34.24
CA ASP A 34 31.81 -5.79 -35.18
C ASP A 34 30.43 -5.92 -35.88
N ASN A 35 29.44 -6.36 -35.09
CA ASN A 35 28.08 -6.66 -35.57
C ASN A 35 27.03 -5.94 -34.73
N LEU A 36 27.22 -4.63 -34.57
CA LEU A 36 26.23 -3.76 -33.94
C LEU A 36 25.04 -3.52 -34.88
N SER A 37 23.84 -3.54 -34.32
CA SER A 37 22.61 -3.16 -35.02
C SER A 37 22.65 -1.67 -35.36
N HIS A 38 22.04 -1.30 -36.48
CA HIS A 38 21.84 0.11 -36.84
C HIS A 38 20.85 0.82 -35.91
N ALA A 39 19.96 0.07 -35.25
CA ALA A 39 19.00 0.62 -34.31
C ALA A 39 18.74 -0.30 -33.11
N TYR A 40 18.60 0.32 -31.94
CA TYR A 40 18.27 -0.32 -30.67
C TYR A 40 17.05 0.35 -30.04
N LEU A 41 16.21 -0.45 -29.38
CA LEU A 41 15.13 0.03 -28.52
C LEU A 41 15.39 -0.45 -27.09
N PHE A 42 15.71 0.47 -26.19
CA PHE A 42 15.89 0.24 -24.76
C PHE A 42 14.59 0.52 -24.03
N SER A 43 13.96 -0.52 -23.48
CA SER A 43 12.73 -0.35 -22.71
C SER A 43 12.94 -0.71 -21.25
N GLY A 44 12.30 0.01 -20.34
CA GLY A 44 12.25 -0.39 -18.94
C GLY A 44 12.01 0.81 -18.02
N PRO A 45 11.93 0.59 -16.70
CA PRO A 45 11.64 1.65 -15.74
C PRO A 45 12.61 2.82 -15.83
N ARG A 46 12.23 3.99 -15.30
CA ARG A 46 13.12 5.15 -15.24
C ARG A 46 14.31 4.87 -14.31
N GLY A 47 15.45 5.49 -14.58
CA GLY A 47 16.62 5.45 -13.68
C GLY A 47 17.38 4.12 -13.59
N VAL A 48 17.05 3.13 -14.43
CA VAL A 48 17.73 1.81 -14.49
C VAL A 48 18.96 1.76 -15.40
N GLY A 49 19.33 2.88 -16.04
CA GLY A 49 20.55 2.99 -16.85
C GLY A 49 20.41 2.96 -18.37
N LYS A 50 19.20 3.08 -18.94
CA LYS A 50 18.96 3.12 -20.40
C LYS A 50 19.87 4.11 -21.15
N THR A 51 19.77 5.40 -20.80
CA THR A 51 20.56 6.49 -21.41
C THR A 51 22.04 6.40 -21.02
N SER A 52 22.40 5.73 -19.92
CA SER A 52 23.80 5.49 -19.56
C SER A 52 24.44 4.44 -20.46
N LEU A 53 23.78 3.30 -20.68
CA LEU A 53 24.25 2.30 -21.63
C LEU A 53 24.35 2.88 -23.06
N ALA A 54 23.40 3.72 -23.46
CA ALA A 54 23.42 4.39 -24.75
C ALA A 54 24.70 5.23 -24.96
N ARG A 55 25.09 6.01 -23.95
CA ARG A 55 26.35 6.78 -23.97
C ARG A 55 27.57 5.87 -23.97
N ILE A 56 27.57 4.81 -23.14
CA ILE A 56 28.69 3.86 -23.08
C ILE A 56 28.92 3.21 -24.45
N ILE A 57 27.86 2.83 -25.17
CA ILE A 57 27.95 2.30 -26.54
C ILE A 57 28.64 3.30 -27.46
N ALA A 58 28.18 4.55 -27.46
CA ALA A 58 28.77 5.61 -28.28
C ALA A 58 30.25 5.85 -27.97
N THR A 59 30.60 5.94 -26.68
CA THR A 59 32.01 6.11 -26.26
C THR A 59 32.87 4.90 -26.62
N THR A 60 32.33 3.68 -26.53
CA THR A 60 33.03 2.45 -26.93
C THR A 60 33.32 2.41 -28.44
N LEU A 61 32.46 3.06 -29.25
CA LEU A 61 32.65 3.25 -30.69
C LEU A 61 33.64 4.36 -31.05
N GLY A 62 34.21 5.06 -30.06
CA GLY A 62 35.11 6.18 -30.28
C GLY A 62 34.41 7.46 -30.73
N CYS A 63 33.09 7.57 -30.55
CA CYS A 63 32.34 8.80 -30.81
C CYS A 63 32.76 9.90 -29.83
N ASP A 64 32.95 11.12 -30.33
CA ASP A 64 33.13 12.28 -29.48
C ASP A 64 31.78 12.66 -28.81
N PRO A 65 31.72 12.80 -27.48
CA PRO A 65 30.48 13.10 -26.78
C PRO A 65 29.80 14.42 -27.15
N VAL A 66 30.53 15.35 -27.76
CA VAL A 66 30.04 16.69 -28.13
C VAL A 66 29.61 16.72 -29.59
N PHE A 67 30.37 16.09 -30.48
CA PHE A 67 30.14 16.20 -31.93
C PHE A 67 29.38 15.04 -32.55
N ASP A 68 29.56 13.82 -32.01
CA ASP A 68 29.04 12.60 -32.65
C ASP A 68 27.89 11.96 -31.87
N ILE A 69 27.55 12.48 -30.69
CA ILE A 69 26.38 12.06 -29.92
C ILE A 69 25.34 13.16 -29.94
N THR A 70 24.19 12.88 -30.55
CA THR A 70 23.02 13.76 -30.50
C THR A 70 21.98 13.14 -29.59
N GLU A 71 21.67 13.79 -28.45
CA GLU A 71 20.59 13.39 -27.55
C GLU A 71 19.36 14.26 -27.76
N ILE A 72 18.20 13.62 -27.95
CA ILE A 72 16.91 14.27 -28.18
C ILE A 72 15.91 13.71 -27.20
N ASP A 73 15.30 14.58 -26.40
CA ASP A 73 14.17 14.22 -25.56
C ASP A 73 12.88 14.32 -26.40
N ALA A 74 12.28 13.17 -26.70
CA ALA A 74 11.07 13.11 -27.50
C ALA A 74 9.85 13.67 -26.76
N ALA A 75 9.88 13.89 -25.44
CA ALA A 75 8.82 14.61 -24.76
C ALA A 75 8.80 16.10 -25.15
N SER A 76 9.99 16.68 -25.39
CA SER A 76 10.17 18.07 -25.78
C SER A 76 10.18 18.28 -27.29
N HIS A 77 10.66 17.28 -28.04
CA HIS A 77 10.81 17.28 -29.50
C HIS A 77 9.96 16.16 -30.14
N ASN A 78 8.63 16.30 -30.07
CA ASN A 78 7.69 15.26 -30.51
C ASN A 78 7.09 15.47 -31.91
N LYS A 79 7.41 16.57 -32.60
CA LYS A 79 6.74 16.95 -33.85
C LYS A 79 7.45 16.35 -35.06
N VAL A 80 6.71 16.32 -36.17
CA VAL A 80 7.21 15.80 -37.46
C VAL A 80 8.42 16.57 -37.93
N ASP A 81 8.39 17.90 -37.76
CA ASP A 81 9.46 18.77 -38.23
C ASP A 81 10.76 18.55 -37.43
N ASP A 82 10.68 18.29 -36.11
CA ASP A 82 11.85 17.94 -35.30
C ASP A 82 12.56 16.67 -35.84
N ILE A 83 11.79 15.65 -36.24
CA ILE A 83 12.32 14.42 -36.83
C ILE A 83 12.84 14.64 -38.26
N ARG A 84 12.26 15.57 -39.02
CA ARG A 84 12.79 15.93 -40.35
C ARG A 84 14.13 16.63 -40.23
N ASP A 85 14.26 17.57 -39.30
CA ASP A 85 15.52 18.26 -39.03
C ASP A 85 16.59 17.27 -38.54
N LEU A 86 16.20 16.32 -37.68
CA LEU A 86 17.05 15.19 -37.31
C LEU A 86 17.48 14.42 -38.56
N ASN A 87 16.53 14.02 -39.41
CA ASN A 87 16.81 13.23 -40.61
C ASN A 87 17.79 13.92 -41.57
N ASP A 88 17.65 15.23 -41.76
CA ASP A 88 18.55 16.01 -42.60
C ASP A 88 19.97 16.03 -42.00
N SER A 89 20.07 16.06 -40.67
CA SER A 89 21.35 16.07 -39.97
C SER A 89 22.13 14.75 -40.05
N ILE A 90 21.47 13.61 -40.33
CA ILE A 90 22.10 12.28 -40.36
C ILE A 90 23.15 12.16 -41.46
N ASN A 91 22.95 12.87 -42.58
CA ASN A 91 23.83 12.80 -43.74
C ASN A 91 25.21 13.41 -43.49
N PHE A 92 25.40 14.16 -42.40
CA PHE A 92 26.72 14.66 -42.01
C PHE A 92 27.57 13.54 -41.41
N ILE A 93 28.77 13.37 -41.98
CA ILE A 93 29.76 12.37 -41.54
C ILE A 93 30.41 12.85 -40.23
N ALA A 94 30.64 11.91 -39.31
CA ALA A 94 31.32 12.15 -38.04
C ALA A 94 32.75 12.69 -38.26
N SER A 95 33.18 13.66 -37.46
CA SER A 95 34.51 14.29 -37.59
C SER A 95 35.60 13.56 -36.79
N SER A 96 35.23 12.57 -35.98
CA SER A 96 36.11 11.81 -35.10
C SER A 96 36.67 10.54 -35.75
N PRO A 97 37.73 9.93 -35.17
CA PRO A 97 38.36 8.72 -35.70
C PRO A 97 37.42 7.51 -35.83
N GLY A 98 36.29 7.51 -35.09
CA GLY A 98 35.34 6.40 -35.06
C GLY A 98 34.44 6.30 -36.28
N ASN A 99 34.33 7.34 -37.12
CA ASN A 99 33.42 7.38 -38.29
C ASN A 99 31.98 6.92 -37.97
N LYS A 100 31.54 7.05 -36.73
CA LYS A 100 30.21 6.66 -36.25
C LYS A 100 29.57 7.84 -35.56
N ARG A 101 28.27 8.00 -35.75
CA ARG A 101 27.42 9.00 -35.13
C ARG A 101 26.24 8.31 -34.47
N VAL A 102 25.97 8.66 -33.21
CA VAL A 102 24.93 8.02 -32.40
C VAL A 102 23.84 9.03 -32.11
N PHE A 103 22.60 8.67 -32.44
CA PHE A 103 21.41 9.44 -32.08
C PHE A 103 20.68 8.72 -30.95
N ILE A 104 20.56 9.38 -29.81
CA ILE A 104 19.84 8.86 -28.64
C ILE A 104 18.51 9.61 -28.53
N LEU A 105 17.40 8.91 -28.71
CA LEU A 105 16.06 9.46 -28.54
C LEU A 105 15.48 8.94 -27.23
N ASP A 106 15.41 9.79 -26.21
CA ASP A 106 14.80 9.43 -24.91
C ASP A 106 13.28 9.64 -24.94
N GLU A 107 12.57 8.83 -24.17
CA GLU A 107 11.09 8.78 -24.14
C GLU A 107 10.41 8.72 -25.51
N VAL A 108 10.90 7.87 -26.43
CA VAL A 108 10.42 7.78 -27.82
C VAL A 108 8.91 7.52 -27.97
N HIS A 109 8.26 6.99 -26.92
CA HIS A 109 6.81 6.80 -26.88
C HIS A 109 6.02 8.13 -26.88
N MET A 110 6.68 9.25 -26.60
CA MET A 110 6.11 10.60 -26.62
C MET A 110 6.09 11.23 -28.02
N LEU A 111 6.73 10.60 -29.02
CA LEU A 111 6.66 11.06 -30.40
C LEU A 111 5.22 11.03 -30.92
N SER A 112 4.84 12.06 -31.68
CA SER A 112 3.57 12.03 -32.41
C SER A 112 3.58 10.92 -33.47
N ASN A 113 2.39 10.39 -33.81
CA ASN A 113 2.26 9.38 -34.87
C ASN A 113 2.88 9.82 -36.20
N ALA A 114 2.71 11.10 -36.54
CA ALA A 114 3.27 11.65 -37.76
C ALA A 114 4.82 11.74 -37.70
N ALA A 115 5.40 12.07 -36.54
CA ALA A 115 6.85 12.07 -36.33
C ALA A 115 7.42 10.65 -36.41
N SER A 116 6.74 9.69 -35.78
CA SER A 116 7.11 8.27 -35.83
C SER A 116 7.12 7.73 -37.27
N ASN A 117 6.11 8.07 -38.07
CA ASN A 117 6.04 7.67 -39.48
C ASN A 117 7.14 8.34 -40.34
N ALA A 118 7.47 9.60 -40.07
CA ALA A 118 8.58 10.29 -40.74
C ALA A 118 9.94 9.67 -40.40
N PHE A 119 10.06 9.03 -39.24
CA PHE A 119 11.28 8.37 -38.80
C PHE A 119 11.50 6.99 -39.44
N LEU A 120 10.44 6.31 -39.90
CA LEU A 120 10.51 4.93 -40.40
C LEU A 120 11.48 4.74 -41.56
N LYS A 121 11.47 5.65 -42.54
CA LYS A 121 12.35 5.56 -43.71
C LYS A 121 13.83 5.53 -43.30
N THR A 122 14.16 6.35 -42.32
CA THR A 122 15.51 6.46 -41.78
C THR A 122 15.91 5.24 -40.95
N LEU A 123 14.97 4.66 -40.19
CA LEU A 123 15.21 3.44 -39.44
C LEU A 123 15.38 2.21 -40.35
N GLU A 124 14.71 2.17 -41.51
CA GLU A 124 14.83 1.06 -42.46
C GLU A 124 16.18 1.04 -43.19
N GLU A 125 16.62 2.21 -43.67
CA GLU A 125 17.82 2.35 -44.48
C GLU A 125 18.73 3.46 -43.91
N PRO A 126 19.24 3.31 -42.67
CA PRO A 126 20.12 4.31 -42.09
C PRO A 126 21.48 4.30 -42.79
N PRO A 127 22.17 5.45 -42.89
CA PRO A 127 23.55 5.48 -43.35
C PRO A 127 24.45 4.60 -42.48
N ALA A 128 25.45 3.96 -43.09
CA ALA A 128 26.32 2.99 -42.40
C ALA A 128 27.11 3.58 -41.22
N HIS A 129 27.30 4.90 -41.19
CA HIS A 129 27.95 5.61 -40.09
C HIS A 129 26.99 5.95 -38.93
N VAL A 130 25.71 5.62 -39.01
CA VAL A 130 24.71 6.04 -38.01
C VAL A 130 24.18 4.87 -37.21
N ILE A 131 24.04 5.08 -35.90
CA ILE A 131 23.37 4.17 -34.98
C ILE A 131 22.29 4.92 -34.20
N PHE A 132 21.10 4.35 -34.16
CA PHE A 132 19.98 4.85 -33.37
C PHE A 132 19.84 4.08 -32.05
N ILE A 133 19.65 4.81 -30.96
CA ILE A 133 19.33 4.25 -29.66
C ILE A 133 18.07 4.94 -29.15
N LEU A 134 16.95 4.23 -29.18
CA LEU A 134 15.66 4.70 -28.72
C LEU A 134 15.46 4.22 -27.28
N ALA A 135 15.05 5.08 -26.37
CA ALA A 135 14.74 4.72 -24.99
C ALA A 135 13.28 5.01 -24.66
N THR A 136 12.66 4.15 -23.86
CA THR A 136 11.26 4.34 -23.41
C THR A 136 11.01 3.72 -22.04
N THR A 137 10.16 4.35 -21.22
CA THR A 137 9.54 3.70 -20.06
C THR A 137 8.30 2.89 -20.40
N GLU A 138 7.66 3.17 -21.53
CA GLU A 138 6.39 2.57 -21.95
C GLU A 138 6.56 1.88 -23.31
N PRO A 139 7.05 0.63 -23.34
CA PRO A 139 7.27 -0.10 -24.60
C PRO A 139 5.95 -0.30 -25.37
N ASP A 140 4.83 -0.50 -24.70
CA ASP A 140 3.53 -0.77 -25.36
C ASP A 140 3.00 0.41 -26.17
N ARG A 141 3.39 1.64 -25.82
CA ARG A 141 3.03 2.85 -26.57
C ARG A 141 3.88 3.10 -27.81
N VAL A 142 5.02 2.40 -27.96
CA VAL A 142 5.86 2.52 -29.16
C VAL A 142 5.23 1.75 -30.31
N LEU A 143 5.16 2.37 -31.49
CA LEU A 143 4.59 1.73 -32.69
C LEU A 143 5.31 0.42 -33.04
N GLU A 144 4.54 -0.60 -33.43
CA GLU A 144 5.07 -1.91 -33.84
C GLU A 144 6.00 -1.81 -35.07
N THR A 145 5.77 -0.83 -35.93
CA THR A 145 6.63 -0.52 -37.08
C THR A 145 8.02 -0.06 -36.67
N ILE A 146 8.16 0.63 -35.55
CA ILE A 146 9.48 0.98 -34.97
C ILE A 146 10.09 -0.27 -34.32
N LYS A 147 9.33 -0.96 -33.45
CA LYS A 147 9.82 -2.15 -32.72
C LYS A 147 10.44 -3.19 -33.65
N SER A 148 9.73 -3.52 -34.73
CA SER A 148 10.16 -4.50 -35.75
C SER A 148 11.46 -4.15 -36.47
N ARG A 149 11.90 -2.89 -36.45
CA ARG A 149 13.13 -2.40 -37.09
C ARG A 149 14.26 -2.14 -36.08
N THR A 150 14.05 -2.48 -34.81
CA THR A 150 15.03 -2.25 -33.75
C THR A 150 15.41 -3.55 -33.05
N THR A 151 16.65 -3.63 -32.59
CA THR A 151 17.04 -4.64 -31.61
C THR A 151 16.50 -4.22 -30.25
N HIS A 152 15.52 -4.95 -29.73
CA HIS A 152 14.88 -4.65 -28.46
C HIS A 152 15.70 -5.20 -27.28
N ILE A 153 16.04 -4.33 -26.34
CA ILE A 153 16.72 -4.66 -25.08
C ILE A 153 15.84 -4.21 -23.91
N ALA A 154 15.39 -5.18 -23.11
CA ALA A 154 14.57 -4.94 -21.94
C ALA A 154 15.43 -4.79 -20.68
N PHE A 155 15.33 -3.64 -20.03
CA PHE A 155 15.96 -3.32 -18.76
C PHE A 155 15.03 -3.71 -17.61
N LYS A 156 15.61 -4.35 -16.60
CA LYS A 156 14.90 -4.80 -15.39
C LYS A 156 15.08 -3.77 -14.26
N ARG A 157 14.24 -3.85 -13.22
CA ARG A 157 14.50 -3.11 -11.97
C ARG A 157 15.81 -3.61 -11.35
N ILE A 158 16.60 -2.69 -10.80
CA ILE A 158 17.85 -3.04 -10.10
C ILE A 158 17.47 -3.60 -8.72
N SER A 159 18.18 -4.64 -8.28
CA SER A 159 17.91 -5.24 -6.97
C SER A 159 18.25 -4.29 -5.83
N ASN A 160 17.61 -4.48 -4.67
CA ASN A 160 17.88 -3.63 -3.51
C ASN A 160 19.32 -3.80 -3.00
N GLU A 161 19.84 -5.01 -3.09
CA GLU A 161 21.21 -5.34 -2.73
C GLU A 161 22.22 -4.55 -3.57
N GLU A 162 22.05 -4.54 -4.91
CA GLU A 162 22.91 -3.80 -5.84
C GLU A 162 22.84 -2.27 -5.62
N ILE A 163 21.65 -1.74 -5.29
CA ILE A 163 21.48 -0.32 -4.96
C ILE A 163 22.23 0.02 -3.68
N VAL A 164 22.05 -0.76 -2.60
CA VAL A 164 22.73 -0.55 -1.32
C VAL A 164 24.25 -0.63 -1.48
N GLU A 165 24.76 -1.61 -2.23
CA GLU A 165 26.19 -1.72 -2.53
C GLU A 165 26.72 -0.48 -3.25
N THR A 166 25.95 0.04 -4.22
CA THR A 166 26.31 1.25 -4.96
C THR A 166 26.31 2.49 -4.08
N LEU A 167 25.28 2.69 -3.25
CA LEU A 167 25.22 3.80 -2.31
C LEU A 167 26.36 3.73 -1.28
N THR A 168 26.69 2.52 -0.81
CA THR A 168 27.81 2.29 0.11
C THR A 168 29.15 2.67 -0.53
N ARG A 169 29.35 2.33 -1.81
CA ARG A 169 30.55 2.72 -2.57
C ARG A 169 30.65 4.23 -2.72
N ILE A 170 29.54 4.91 -3.05
CA ILE A 170 29.47 6.37 -3.15
C ILE A 170 29.76 7.03 -1.79
N ALA A 171 29.17 6.52 -0.71
CA ALA A 171 29.41 7.03 0.64
C ALA A 171 30.90 6.95 1.01
N LYS A 172 31.58 5.83 0.68
CA LYS A 172 33.02 5.67 0.89
C LYS A 172 33.87 6.65 0.08
N SER A 173 33.56 6.86 -1.20
CA SER A 173 34.31 7.79 -2.06
C SER A 173 34.14 9.25 -1.66
N GLU A 174 32.95 9.62 -1.20
CA GLU A 174 32.66 10.98 -0.68
C GLU A 174 33.03 11.17 0.80
N LYS A 175 33.48 10.10 1.49
CA LYS A 175 33.79 10.07 2.93
C LYS A 175 32.58 10.42 3.81
N ILE A 176 31.38 10.07 3.36
CA ILE A 176 30.12 10.25 4.07
C ILE A 176 29.91 9.10 5.04
N LYS A 177 29.54 9.41 6.29
CA LYS A 177 29.11 8.40 7.26
C LYS A 177 27.59 8.37 7.28
N ILE A 178 26.99 7.23 6.94
CA ILE A 178 25.55 7.04 7.01
C ILE A 178 25.25 5.65 7.58
N VAL A 179 24.11 5.52 8.24
CA VAL A 179 23.68 4.25 8.84
C VAL A 179 23.18 3.29 7.76
N ASP A 180 23.55 2.01 7.81
CA ASP A 180 23.14 1.01 6.81
C ASP A 180 21.61 0.88 6.70
N GLU A 181 20.87 1.08 7.78
CA GLU A 181 19.41 1.06 7.79
C GLU A 181 18.80 2.16 6.89
N VAL A 182 19.43 3.35 6.87
CA VAL A 182 19.04 4.47 6.00
C VAL A 182 19.26 4.11 4.53
N LEU A 183 20.38 3.46 4.20
CA LEU A 183 20.65 3.01 2.82
C LEU A 183 19.65 1.96 2.35
N LYS A 184 19.31 0.99 3.20
CA LYS A 184 18.28 -0.02 2.91
C LYS A 184 16.93 0.62 2.69
N TYR A 185 16.56 1.59 3.54
CA TYR A 185 15.30 2.30 3.39
C TYR A 185 15.26 3.10 2.07
N ILE A 186 16.31 3.85 1.74
CA ILE A 186 16.43 4.57 0.45
C ILE A 186 16.26 3.60 -0.73
N SER A 187 16.92 2.44 -0.68
CA SER A 187 16.80 1.42 -1.72
C SER A 187 15.35 0.97 -1.93
N ASN A 188 14.66 0.62 -0.84
CA ASN A 188 13.26 0.19 -0.90
C ASN A 188 12.34 1.27 -1.48
N GLN A 189 12.57 2.55 -1.13
CA GLN A 189 11.77 3.67 -1.65
C GLN A 189 12.07 4.01 -3.12
N SER A 190 13.19 3.53 -3.65
CA SER A 190 13.62 3.86 -5.02
C SER A 190 13.01 2.94 -6.08
N GLU A 191 12.29 1.89 -5.70
CA GLU A 191 11.61 0.95 -6.60
C GLU A 191 12.52 0.39 -7.73
N GLY A 192 13.81 0.18 -7.44
CA GLY A 192 14.77 -0.31 -8.41
C GLY A 192 15.35 0.75 -9.37
N SER A 193 15.06 2.03 -9.15
CA SER A 193 15.66 3.18 -9.86
C SER A 193 16.92 3.64 -9.13
N LEU A 194 18.09 3.31 -9.68
CA LEU A 194 19.36 3.71 -9.08
C LEU A 194 19.56 5.24 -9.11
N ARG A 195 19.09 5.91 -10.16
CA ARG A 195 19.14 7.38 -10.24
C ARG A 195 18.39 8.03 -9.07
N ASP A 196 17.17 7.56 -8.80
CA ASP A 196 16.33 8.13 -7.75
C ASP A 196 16.91 7.79 -6.36
N ALA A 197 17.51 6.61 -6.20
CA ALA A 197 18.24 6.22 -4.98
C ALA A 197 19.43 7.14 -4.69
N ILE A 198 20.26 7.43 -5.70
CA ILE A 198 21.42 8.32 -5.55
C ILE A 198 20.97 9.74 -5.21
N ASN A 199 19.91 10.24 -5.86
CA ASN A 199 19.34 11.56 -5.57
C ASN A 199 18.84 11.65 -4.13
N LEU A 200 18.08 10.65 -3.68
CA LEU A 200 17.55 10.62 -2.32
C LEU A 200 18.67 10.53 -1.28
N PHE A 201 19.70 9.72 -1.55
CA PHE A 201 20.90 9.64 -0.71
C PHE A 201 21.65 10.97 -0.61
N GLU A 202 21.90 11.62 -1.74
CA GLU A 202 22.55 12.93 -1.79
C GLU A 202 21.74 14.00 -1.04
N GLN A 203 20.42 14.05 -1.27
CA GLN A 203 19.53 14.98 -0.60
C GLN A 203 19.50 14.75 0.92
N THR A 204 19.46 13.50 1.36
CA THR A 204 19.50 13.12 2.78
C THR A 204 20.78 13.60 3.43
N HIS A 205 21.94 13.33 2.82
CA HIS A 205 23.22 13.76 3.34
C HIS A 205 23.35 15.30 3.38
N ASN A 206 22.96 15.99 2.30
CA ASN A 206 23.06 17.44 2.23
C ASN A 206 22.16 18.16 3.24
N THR A 207 21.06 17.53 3.64
CA THR A 207 20.08 18.12 4.56
C THR A 207 20.41 17.83 6.03
N PHE A 208 20.79 16.59 6.36
CA PHE A 208 20.93 16.11 7.75
C PHE A 208 22.36 15.73 8.14
N GLY A 209 23.29 15.68 7.19
CA GLY A 209 24.70 15.34 7.41
C GLY A 209 24.93 13.89 7.81
N ASP A 210 26.02 13.64 8.55
CA ASP A 210 26.48 12.30 8.92
C ASP A 210 25.60 11.57 9.96
N LYS A 211 24.62 12.26 10.55
CA LYS A 211 23.73 11.72 11.59
C LYS A 211 22.31 11.44 11.09
N ALA A 212 22.12 11.44 9.77
CA ALA A 212 20.82 11.16 9.18
C ALA A 212 20.25 9.83 9.67
N ASN A 213 18.99 9.86 10.09
CA ASN A 213 18.21 8.69 10.52
C ASN A 213 17.03 8.44 9.55
N ILE A 214 16.18 7.46 9.87
CA ILE A 214 14.99 7.15 9.04
C ILE A 214 13.90 8.22 9.18
N ASP A 215 13.75 8.84 10.35
CA ASP A 215 12.75 9.91 10.56
C ASP A 215 13.05 11.15 9.71
N ASP A 216 14.33 11.43 9.48
CA ASP A 216 14.80 12.48 8.59
C ASP A 216 14.38 12.22 7.13
N LEU A 217 14.43 10.94 6.69
CA LEU A 217 13.96 10.53 5.36
C LEU A 217 12.44 10.68 5.21
N TYR A 218 11.67 10.43 6.26
CA TYR A 218 10.22 10.66 6.24
C TYR A 218 9.90 12.12 5.92
N SER A 219 10.69 13.05 6.47
CA SER A 219 10.52 14.48 6.19
C SER A 219 10.82 14.83 4.74
N ILE A 220 11.86 14.23 4.12
CA ILE A 220 12.16 14.43 2.69
C ILE A 220 11.08 13.82 1.79
N LEU A 221 10.57 12.64 2.16
CA LEU A 221 9.63 11.87 1.35
C LEU A 221 8.17 12.30 1.54
N GLY A 222 7.89 13.26 2.43
CA GLY A 222 6.50 13.59 2.78
C GLY A 222 5.79 12.38 3.36
N LYS A 223 6.39 11.72 4.35
CA LYS A 223 5.77 10.60 5.08
C LYS A 223 5.62 10.93 6.54
N VAL A 224 4.54 10.43 7.13
CA VAL A 224 4.34 10.53 8.58
C VAL A 224 5.22 9.51 9.28
N SER A 225 5.85 9.90 10.38
CA SER A 225 6.68 8.98 11.18
C SER A 225 5.86 7.82 11.74
N ASN A 226 6.48 6.65 11.90
CA ASN A 226 5.79 5.48 12.47
C ASN A 226 5.26 5.75 13.88
N ALA A 227 5.97 6.54 14.68
CA ALA A 227 5.53 6.94 16.01
C ALA A 227 4.26 7.81 15.96
N ASP A 228 4.23 8.81 15.06
CA ASP A 228 3.06 9.66 14.89
C ASP A 228 1.87 8.87 14.30
N MET A 229 2.12 7.97 13.34
CA MET A 229 1.11 7.07 12.79
C MET A 229 0.49 6.18 13.87
N PHE A 230 1.32 5.55 14.71
CA PHE A 230 0.83 4.71 15.80
C PHE A 230 -0.04 5.49 16.78
N LYS A 231 0.40 6.71 17.17
CA LYS A 231 -0.38 7.59 18.05
C LYS A 231 -1.71 8.02 17.44
N ILE A 232 -1.77 8.24 16.13
CA ILE A 232 -3.04 8.52 15.44
C ILE A 232 -3.99 7.33 15.61
N ILE A 233 -3.53 6.10 15.39
CA ILE A 233 -4.34 4.89 15.58
C ILE A 233 -4.76 4.70 17.03
N GLU A 234 -3.85 4.87 17.98
CA GLU A 234 -4.13 4.79 19.41
C GLU A 234 -5.21 5.80 19.84
N SER A 235 -5.09 7.04 19.33
CA SER A 235 -6.06 8.10 19.62
C SER A 235 -7.44 7.86 19.00
N ILE A 236 -7.52 7.14 17.87
CA ILE A 236 -8.80 6.67 17.31
C ILE A 236 -9.50 5.71 18.28
N ASN A 237 -8.73 4.80 18.90
CA ASN A 237 -9.28 3.85 19.86
C ASN A 237 -9.69 4.50 21.20
N VAL A 238 -8.87 5.41 21.73
CA VAL A 238 -9.15 6.13 23.00
C VAL A 238 -10.14 7.28 22.82
N GLN A 239 -10.51 7.59 21.57
CA GLN A 239 -11.37 8.70 21.18
C GLN A 239 -10.81 10.11 21.52
N ASP A 240 -9.48 10.25 21.59
CA ASP A 240 -8.83 11.53 21.87
C ASP A 240 -8.69 12.38 20.60
N THR A 241 -9.62 13.33 20.44
CA THR A 241 -9.58 14.27 19.30
C THR A 241 -8.45 15.28 19.40
N SER A 242 -8.06 15.68 20.61
CA SER A 242 -7.09 16.76 20.80
C SER A 242 -5.68 16.31 20.42
N GLU A 243 -5.31 15.08 20.82
CA GLU A 243 -4.01 14.51 20.50
C GLU A 243 -3.82 14.36 18.98
N VAL A 244 -4.83 13.87 18.24
CA VAL A 244 -4.73 13.75 16.78
C VAL A 244 -4.54 15.10 16.10
N LEU A 245 -5.27 16.14 16.53
CA LEU A 245 -5.12 17.48 15.96
C LEU A 245 -3.73 18.08 16.27
N ASN A 246 -3.19 17.83 17.47
CA ASN A 246 -1.83 18.24 17.83
C ASN A 246 -0.78 17.52 16.97
N ILE A 247 -0.98 16.23 16.69
CA ILE A 247 -0.09 15.45 15.81
C ILE A 247 -0.14 15.99 14.38
N LEU A 248 -1.33 16.30 13.85
CA LEU A 248 -1.45 16.92 12.53
C LEU A 248 -0.73 18.27 12.48
N GLN A 249 -0.96 19.14 13.47
CA GLN A 249 -0.30 20.44 13.54
C GLN A 249 1.23 20.30 13.62
N SER A 250 1.73 19.36 14.40
CA SER A 250 3.16 19.03 14.48
C SER A 250 3.71 18.61 13.12
N ASN A 251 2.99 17.75 12.38
CA ASN A 251 3.39 17.30 11.05
C ASN A 251 3.33 18.41 9.99
N TYR A 252 2.32 19.29 10.03
CA TYR A 252 2.27 20.47 9.17
C TYR A 252 3.44 21.43 9.45
N ASN A 253 3.81 21.63 10.72
CA ASN A 253 4.96 22.44 11.09
C ASN A 253 6.30 21.83 10.63
N LYS A 254 6.36 20.50 10.43
CA LYS A 254 7.50 19.81 9.80
C LYS A 254 7.50 19.92 8.25
N GLY A 255 6.46 20.53 7.67
CA GLY A 255 6.35 20.76 6.22
C GLY A 255 5.55 19.71 5.45
N LEU A 256 5.00 18.70 6.12
CA LEU A 256 4.15 17.70 5.47
C LEU A 256 2.87 18.35 4.94
N GLN A 257 2.44 17.94 3.76
CA GLN A 257 1.18 18.38 3.17
C GLN A 257 0.03 17.45 3.59
N PRO A 258 -1.24 17.90 3.55
CA PRO A 258 -2.39 17.04 3.86
C PRO A 258 -2.44 15.76 3.01
N LEU A 259 -2.04 15.84 1.74
CA LEU A 259 -1.98 14.67 0.84
C LEU A 259 -0.92 13.65 1.29
N ASP A 260 0.21 14.10 1.83
CA ASP A 260 1.28 13.25 2.34
C ASP A 260 0.80 12.40 3.53
N ILE A 261 0.10 13.06 4.46
CA ILE A 261 -0.51 12.41 5.62
C ILE A 261 -1.61 11.44 5.17
N LEU A 262 -2.46 11.85 4.24
CA LEU A 262 -3.51 10.99 3.69
C LEU A 262 -2.96 9.75 2.99
N ASN A 263 -1.92 9.91 2.18
CA ASN A 263 -1.26 8.79 1.50
C ASN A 263 -0.62 7.84 2.51
N SER A 264 0.00 8.38 3.57
CA SER A 264 0.58 7.58 4.67
C SER A 264 -0.50 6.77 5.41
N LEU A 265 -1.64 7.39 5.75
CA LEU A 265 -2.80 6.73 6.34
C LEU A 265 -3.37 5.65 5.42
N THR A 266 -3.52 5.97 4.13
CA THR A 266 -3.99 5.01 3.13
C THR A 266 -3.09 3.80 3.02
N GLY A 267 -1.76 4.02 2.99
CA GLY A 267 -0.78 2.94 3.01
C GLY A 267 -0.91 2.06 4.25
N LEU A 268 -1.04 2.65 5.44
CA LEU A 268 -1.20 1.89 6.68
C LEU A 268 -2.47 1.04 6.68
N PHE A 269 -3.65 1.60 6.40
CA PHE A 269 -4.90 0.84 6.41
C PHE A 269 -4.92 -0.24 5.33
N ARG A 270 -4.34 0.03 4.15
CA ARG A 270 -4.15 -0.98 3.11
C ARG A 270 -3.23 -2.12 3.59
N ASN A 271 -2.16 -1.83 4.30
CA ASN A 271 -1.28 -2.85 4.86
C ASN A 271 -1.95 -3.67 5.97
N ILE A 272 -2.78 -3.04 6.81
CA ILE A 272 -3.62 -3.75 7.80
C ILE A 272 -4.63 -4.66 7.10
N PHE A 273 -5.22 -4.21 5.98
CA PHE A 273 -6.10 -5.04 5.15
C PHE A 273 -5.37 -6.27 4.62
N TYR A 274 -4.20 -6.11 4.01
CA TYR A 274 -3.41 -7.26 3.56
C TYR A 274 -3.04 -8.18 4.72
N PHE A 275 -2.62 -7.63 5.86
CA PHE A 275 -2.30 -8.45 7.03
C PHE A 275 -3.49 -9.30 7.52
N LYS A 276 -4.71 -8.75 7.53
CA LYS A 276 -5.91 -9.47 7.98
C LYS A 276 -6.42 -10.52 6.99
N TYR A 277 -6.44 -10.18 5.70
CA TYR A 277 -7.13 -11.00 4.68
C TYR A 277 -6.19 -11.80 3.78
N LEU A 278 -4.97 -11.32 3.57
CA LEU A 278 -3.99 -11.84 2.62
C LEU A 278 -2.56 -11.85 3.23
N PRO A 279 -2.33 -12.57 4.35
CA PRO A 279 -1.05 -12.53 5.07
C PRO A 279 0.13 -13.07 4.24
N ASP A 280 -0.13 -13.90 3.23
CA ASP A 280 0.88 -14.49 2.33
C ASP A 280 1.13 -13.64 1.06
N ASP A 281 0.52 -12.45 0.94
CA ASP A 281 0.68 -11.60 -0.23
C ASP A 281 2.07 -10.99 -0.33
N VAL A 282 2.61 -10.99 -1.56
CA VAL A 282 3.96 -10.48 -1.86
C VAL A 282 4.10 -9.00 -1.47
N ASN A 283 3.06 -8.19 -1.58
CA ASN A 283 3.12 -6.78 -1.23
C ASN A 283 3.28 -6.57 0.28
N TYR A 284 2.61 -7.39 1.11
CA TYR A 284 2.78 -7.33 2.56
C TYR A 284 4.15 -7.86 3.01
N LEU A 285 4.65 -8.92 2.36
CA LEU A 285 5.96 -9.49 2.69
C LEU A 285 7.12 -8.52 2.39
N ASN A 286 6.96 -7.63 1.41
CA ASN A 286 7.97 -6.67 0.95
C ASN A 286 8.05 -5.37 1.75
N ILE A 287 7.14 -5.10 2.69
CA ILE A 287 7.23 -3.90 3.54
C ILE A 287 8.38 -4.04 4.56
N SER A 288 8.90 -2.91 5.06
CA SER A 288 10.00 -2.92 6.03
C SER A 288 9.59 -3.55 7.37
N GLU A 289 10.54 -4.10 8.14
CA GLU A 289 10.24 -4.67 9.46
C GLU A 289 9.60 -3.65 10.41
N ASN A 290 10.05 -2.39 10.38
CA ASN A 290 9.45 -1.30 11.15
C ASN A 290 7.98 -1.04 10.75
N GLU A 291 7.64 -1.14 9.46
CA GLU A 291 6.25 -1.04 8.98
C GLU A 291 5.42 -2.28 9.36
N LYS A 292 6.01 -3.48 9.35
CA LYS A 292 5.33 -4.71 9.83
C LYS A 292 4.95 -4.58 11.30
N ASP A 293 5.85 -4.05 12.12
CA ASP A 293 5.59 -3.83 13.54
C ASP A 293 4.49 -2.78 13.76
N LEU A 294 4.53 -1.67 13.03
CA LEU A 294 3.46 -0.68 13.05
C LEU A 294 2.11 -1.31 12.67
N VAL A 295 2.05 -2.11 11.62
CA VAL A 295 0.82 -2.79 11.17
C VAL A 295 0.32 -3.77 12.22
N LYS A 296 1.19 -4.60 12.80
CA LYS A 296 0.83 -5.57 13.84
C LYS A 296 0.25 -4.87 15.06
N ASN A 297 0.92 -3.84 15.57
CA ASN A 297 0.48 -3.09 16.74
C ASN A 297 -0.83 -2.34 16.43
N SER A 298 -0.94 -1.72 15.25
CA SER A 298 -2.18 -1.02 14.83
C SER A 298 -3.36 -1.97 14.66
N ASN A 299 -3.12 -3.20 14.20
CA ASN A 299 -4.15 -4.22 14.01
C ASN A 299 -4.78 -4.69 15.33
N GLU A 300 -4.11 -4.52 16.47
CA GLU A 300 -4.71 -4.82 17.78
C GLU A 300 -5.86 -3.88 18.13
N TYR A 301 -5.87 -2.66 17.59
CA TYR A 301 -6.87 -1.63 17.88
C TYR A 301 -7.98 -1.52 16.82
N ILE A 302 -7.85 -2.24 15.70
CA ILE A 302 -8.76 -2.11 14.56
C ILE A 302 -9.33 -3.46 14.20
N ASN A 303 -10.63 -3.65 14.40
CA ASN A 303 -11.32 -4.87 13.97
C ASN A 303 -11.70 -4.84 12.46
N ALA A 304 -12.15 -5.97 11.92
CA ALA A 304 -12.50 -6.09 10.49
C ALA A 304 -13.60 -5.10 10.06
N ARG A 305 -14.62 -4.91 10.89
CA ARG A 305 -15.74 -4.00 10.63
C ARG A 305 -15.31 -2.54 10.61
N GLU A 306 -14.49 -2.15 11.58
CA GLU A 306 -13.90 -0.81 11.66
C GLU A 306 -12.98 -0.54 10.49
N LEU A 307 -12.14 -1.50 10.11
CA LEU A 307 -11.27 -1.36 8.96
C LEU A 307 -12.06 -1.10 7.68
N SER A 308 -13.12 -1.88 7.41
CA SER A 308 -13.98 -1.66 6.24
C SER A 308 -14.58 -0.25 6.25
N ARG A 309 -15.10 0.20 7.40
CA ARG A 309 -15.64 1.55 7.55
C ARG A 309 -14.58 2.62 7.29
N ILE A 310 -13.38 2.44 7.84
CA ILE A 310 -12.28 3.39 7.66
C ILE A 310 -11.92 3.48 6.18
N LEU A 311 -11.79 2.34 5.49
CA LEU A 311 -11.48 2.29 4.06
C LEU A 311 -12.55 2.98 3.21
N ASP A 312 -13.83 2.81 3.53
CA ASP A 312 -14.94 3.50 2.83
C ASP A 312 -14.82 5.03 2.97
N ILE A 313 -14.67 5.54 4.20
CA ILE A 313 -14.57 6.99 4.45
C ILE A 313 -13.27 7.55 3.84
N LEU A 314 -12.20 6.76 3.86
CA LEU A 314 -10.91 7.11 3.27
C LEU A 314 -11.01 7.25 1.74
N ASP A 315 -11.76 6.38 1.07
CA ASP A 315 -12.02 6.49 -0.38
C ASP A 315 -12.79 7.77 -0.72
N GLU A 316 -13.84 8.09 0.03
CA GLU A 316 -14.58 9.37 -0.11
C GLU A 316 -13.67 10.59 0.06
N LEU A 317 -12.74 10.54 1.03
CA LEU A 317 -11.76 11.60 1.23
C LEU A 317 -10.80 11.70 0.05
N ASN A 318 -10.22 10.58 -0.40
CA ASN A 318 -9.27 10.55 -1.52
C ASN A 318 -9.86 11.18 -2.79
N GLN A 319 -11.13 10.92 -3.09
CA GLN A 319 -11.81 11.50 -4.25
C GLN A 319 -12.06 13.01 -4.11
N SER A 320 -12.29 13.48 -2.90
CA SER A 320 -12.82 14.83 -2.67
C SER A 320 -11.81 15.81 -2.06
N ILE A 321 -10.65 15.35 -1.59
CA ILE A 321 -9.62 16.21 -0.98
C ILE A 321 -8.95 17.13 -2.01
N GLN A 322 -8.70 16.64 -3.23
CA GLN A 322 -7.99 17.41 -4.25
C GLN A 322 -8.75 18.68 -4.66
N SER A 323 -10.08 18.63 -4.68
CA SER A 323 -10.96 19.75 -5.05
C SER A 323 -11.41 20.61 -3.85
N ALA A 324 -10.92 20.32 -2.64
CA ALA A 324 -11.36 21.00 -1.43
C ALA A 324 -10.75 22.41 -1.31
N PRO A 325 -11.52 23.42 -0.86
CA PRO A 325 -11.00 24.77 -0.61
C PRO A 325 -9.88 24.81 0.45
N SER A 326 -9.98 23.95 1.47
CA SER A 326 -8.93 23.70 2.45
C SER A 326 -8.76 22.21 2.62
N GLN A 327 -7.61 21.69 2.19
CA GLN A 327 -7.28 20.27 2.29
C GLN A 327 -6.99 19.87 3.75
N GLU A 328 -6.35 20.76 4.51
CA GLU A 328 -6.05 20.61 5.95
C GLU A 328 -7.33 20.37 6.75
N LEU A 329 -8.29 21.30 6.67
CA LEU A 329 -9.57 21.19 7.37
C LEU A 329 -10.31 19.91 7.00
N LYS A 330 -10.22 19.49 5.73
CA LYS A 330 -10.91 18.29 5.26
C LYS A 330 -10.31 17.01 5.84
N LEU A 331 -8.99 16.94 5.95
CA LEU A 331 -8.29 15.84 6.61
C LEU A 331 -8.56 15.81 8.12
N GLU A 332 -8.58 16.98 8.77
CA GLU A 332 -8.93 17.11 10.19
C GLU A 332 -10.36 16.60 10.46
N LEU A 333 -11.33 17.05 9.67
CA LEU A 333 -12.72 16.59 9.78
C LEU A 333 -12.86 15.08 9.52
N PHE A 334 -12.07 14.52 8.60
CA PHE A 334 -12.03 13.08 8.38
C PHE A 334 -11.55 12.33 9.63
N LEU A 335 -10.42 12.74 10.21
CA LEU A 335 -9.90 12.10 11.41
C LEU A 335 -10.88 12.25 12.59
N ILE A 336 -11.53 13.41 12.74
CA ILE A 336 -12.60 13.60 13.72
C ILE A 336 -13.76 12.62 13.48
N LYS A 337 -14.18 12.39 12.23
CA LYS A 337 -15.23 11.40 11.89
C LYS A 337 -14.80 9.96 12.16
N LEU A 338 -13.49 9.65 12.07
CA LEU A 338 -12.97 8.34 12.44
C LEU A 338 -13.05 8.10 13.95
N ILE A 339 -12.62 9.09 14.74
CA ILE A 339 -12.58 9.10 16.22
C ILE A 339 -14.00 9.15 16.80
N LYS A 340 -14.87 10.00 16.24
CA LYS A 340 -16.25 10.23 16.69
C LYS A 340 -17.24 9.93 15.57
N PRO A 341 -17.62 8.65 15.40
CA PRO A 341 -18.60 8.24 14.39
C PRO A 341 -19.96 8.95 14.53
N GLU A 342 -20.29 9.44 15.73
CA GLU A 342 -21.52 10.19 16.04
C GLU A 342 -21.60 11.55 15.31
N LEU A 343 -20.45 12.10 14.92
CA LEU A 343 -20.36 13.35 14.15
C LEU A 343 -20.49 13.13 12.64
N ALA A 344 -20.50 11.87 12.18
CA ALA A 344 -20.92 11.57 10.83
C ALA A 344 -22.42 11.84 10.74
N SER A 345 -22.81 12.71 9.81
CA SER A 345 -24.22 13.05 9.55
C SER A 345 -24.87 12.11 8.53
N ASP A 346 -24.33 10.91 8.36
CA ASP A 346 -24.80 9.95 7.35
C ASP A 346 -25.91 9.06 7.92
N ILE A 347 -26.78 8.52 7.06
CA ILE A 347 -27.92 7.66 7.44
C ILE A 347 -27.45 6.41 8.21
N LYS A 348 -26.23 5.93 7.95
CA LYS A 348 -25.56 4.85 8.70
C LYS A 348 -25.30 5.20 10.18
N SER A 349 -25.04 6.47 10.48
CA SER A 349 -24.85 7.01 11.84
C SER A 349 -26.17 7.09 12.61
N ILE A 350 -27.31 7.21 11.91
CA ILE A 350 -28.64 7.14 12.50
C ILE A 350 -28.95 5.71 12.98
N SER A 351 -28.59 4.68 12.20
CA SER A 351 -28.73 3.27 12.62
C SER A 351 -28.01 3.01 13.96
N ARG A 352 -26.81 3.56 14.13
CA ARG A 352 -26.03 3.42 15.37
C ARG A 352 -26.64 4.18 16.55
N ARG A 353 -27.31 5.32 16.30
CA ARG A 353 -28.06 6.05 17.33
C ARG A 353 -29.30 5.27 17.76
N VAL A 354 -29.93 4.55 16.84
CA VAL A 354 -31.03 3.62 17.15
C VAL A 354 -30.52 2.45 17.98
N ASP A 355 -29.39 1.83 17.62
CA ASP A 355 -28.76 0.76 18.40
C ASP A 355 -28.42 1.19 19.85
N LEU A 356 -27.92 2.43 20.03
CA LEU A 356 -27.62 3.01 21.35
C LEU A 356 -28.89 3.35 22.16
N LEU A 357 -29.98 3.77 21.51
CA LEU A 357 -31.25 4.09 22.16
C LEU A 357 -32.09 2.85 22.52
N GLU A 358 -32.00 1.79 21.72
CA GLU A 358 -32.64 0.50 22.00
C GLU A 358 -31.96 -0.23 23.16
N GLY A 359 -30.66 -0.01 23.39
CA GLY A 359 -29.93 -0.49 24.58
C GLY A 359 -30.31 0.21 25.91
N GLU A 360 -30.85 1.43 25.87
CA GLU A 360 -31.24 2.20 27.07
C GLU A 360 -32.74 2.07 27.45
N SER A 361 -33.54 1.40 26.63
CA SER A 361 -35.00 1.39 26.78
C SER A 361 -35.54 0.39 27.83
N THR A 362 -34.68 -0.35 28.54
CA THR A 362 -35.11 -1.29 29.61
C THR A 362 -34.95 -0.77 31.04
N LEU A 363 -34.60 0.50 31.29
CA LEU A 363 -34.54 1.01 32.67
C LEU A 363 -34.90 2.49 32.81
N LYS A 364 -36.20 2.79 32.97
CA LYS A 364 -36.71 3.91 33.79
C LYS A 364 -38.05 3.49 34.41
N PRO A 365 -38.47 3.99 35.59
CA PRO A 365 -38.18 5.35 36.08
C PRO A 365 -37.91 5.48 37.60
N ASP A 366 -37.25 6.57 38.02
CA ASP A 366 -37.99 7.57 38.80
C ASP A 366 -37.30 8.95 38.83
N SER A 367 -38.14 9.95 39.05
CA SER A 367 -37.94 11.37 38.80
C SER A 367 -37.68 12.16 40.09
N LYS A 368 -36.89 13.25 40.02
CA LYS A 368 -37.18 14.56 40.65
C LYS A 368 -36.17 15.68 40.33
N LYS A 369 -36.66 16.64 39.52
CA LYS A 369 -36.59 18.11 39.61
C LYS A 369 -35.31 18.83 40.08
N VAL A 370 -34.61 19.41 39.09
CA VAL A 370 -34.25 20.83 38.88
C VAL A 370 -34.37 21.81 40.05
N GLN A 371 -33.26 22.48 40.42
CA GLN A 371 -33.11 23.95 40.34
C GLN A 371 -31.65 24.43 40.49
N LYS A 372 -31.30 25.41 39.65
CA LYS A 372 -30.03 26.17 39.53
C LYS A 372 -29.70 26.95 40.80
N VAL A 373 -28.40 27.05 41.17
CA VAL A 373 -27.72 28.32 41.56
C VAL A 373 -26.22 28.23 41.24
N THR A 374 -25.71 29.36 40.78
CA THR A 374 -24.38 29.83 40.39
C THR A 374 -23.29 29.79 41.47
N GLN A 375 -22.03 29.85 40.97
CA GLN A 375 -20.83 30.50 41.52
C GLN A 375 -20.02 29.86 42.66
N ASP A 376 -18.81 29.47 42.26
CA ASP A 376 -17.50 29.83 42.80
C ASP A 376 -17.12 29.62 44.28
N THR A 377 -15.90 29.07 44.37
CA THR A 377 -14.85 29.23 45.38
C THR A 377 -14.90 28.41 46.68
N LYS A 378 -13.90 27.51 46.72
CA LYS A 378 -12.90 27.27 47.77
C LYS A 378 -13.26 26.43 49.00
N GLU A 379 -12.41 25.40 49.11
CA GLU A 379 -11.67 24.95 50.29
C GLU A 379 -12.21 23.81 51.16
N ASN A 380 -11.25 22.88 51.35
CA ASN A 380 -10.99 21.99 52.47
C ASN A 380 -11.89 20.79 52.74
N ILE A 381 -11.28 19.62 52.53
CA ILE A 381 -11.52 18.45 53.38
C ILE A 381 -10.16 17.89 53.83
N GLU A 382 -9.85 18.09 55.11
CA GLU A 382 -8.92 17.27 55.88
C GLU A 382 -9.56 15.90 56.18
N ASN A 383 -8.76 14.86 55.98
CA ASN A 383 -8.53 13.68 56.84
C ASN A 383 -9.71 13.10 57.65
N LYS A 384 -9.94 11.78 57.50
CA LYS A 384 -9.40 10.76 58.45
C LYS A 384 -9.89 9.32 58.17
N THR A 385 -8.90 8.41 58.24
CA THR A 385 -8.90 7.06 58.88
C THR A 385 -9.76 5.94 58.25
N THR A 386 -9.38 4.67 58.14
CA THR A 386 -8.25 3.85 58.65
C THR A 386 -8.30 2.43 58.02
N LYS A 387 -7.12 1.88 57.66
CA LYS A 387 -6.57 0.50 57.92
C LYS A 387 -7.57 -0.63 58.23
N LYS A 388 -7.58 -1.80 57.58
CA LYS A 388 -6.62 -2.96 57.50
C LYS A 388 -7.45 -4.11 56.85
N LYS A 389 -6.99 -5.20 56.23
CA LYS A 389 -5.79 -6.05 56.31
C LYS A 389 -5.83 -7.04 55.12
N ILE A 390 -4.66 -7.47 54.67
CA ILE A 390 -4.38 -8.39 53.55
C ILE A 390 -4.37 -9.85 54.03
N SER A 391 -4.75 -10.79 53.15
CA SER A 391 -4.29 -12.19 53.15
C SER A 391 -4.06 -12.64 51.70
N GLU A 392 -2.82 -13.05 51.40
CA GLU A 392 -2.30 -13.51 50.10
C GLU A 392 -2.37 -15.02 49.93
N GLU A 393 -2.63 -15.49 48.69
CA GLU A 393 -1.85 -16.45 47.86
C GLU A 393 -2.72 -16.99 46.70
N PRO A 394 -2.18 -17.49 45.57
CA PRO A 394 -1.01 -17.06 44.78
C PRO A 394 -1.41 -16.69 43.32
N SER A 395 -0.55 -15.92 42.66
CA SER A 395 -0.75 -15.34 41.33
C SER A 395 -0.39 -16.29 40.18
N THR A 396 -1.30 -16.45 39.23
CA THR A 396 -1.03 -16.85 37.83
C THR A 396 -1.31 -15.67 36.91
N PRO A 397 -0.52 -15.47 35.83
CA PRO A 397 -0.52 -14.22 35.06
C PRO A 397 -1.81 -14.08 34.24
N LYS A 398 -2.58 -13.03 34.50
CA LYS A 398 -3.73 -12.62 33.68
C LYS A 398 -3.21 -11.99 32.38
N SER A 399 -3.18 -12.75 31.30
CA SER A 399 -3.25 -12.18 29.94
C SER A 399 -4.69 -11.74 29.67
N SER A 400 -4.87 -10.51 29.18
CA SER A 400 -6.16 -9.96 28.75
C SER A 400 -6.79 -10.80 27.63
N PRO A 401 -8.13 -10.84 27.51
CA PRO A 401 -8.82 -11.62 26.47
C PRO A 401 -8.57 -10.96 25.10
N LYS A 402 -8.05 -11.73 24.13
CA LYS A 402 -7.98 -11.30 22.72
C LYS A 402 -9.40 -11.24 22.14
N ASP A 403 -9.71 -10.16 21.43
CA ASP A 403 -11.06 -9.77 21.00
C ASP A 403 -11.69 -10.68 19.93
N ILE A 404 -12.99 -10.90 20.08
CA ILE A 404 -13.84 -11.76 19.24
C ILE A 404 -14.30 -11.00 17.96
N GLY A 405 -13.98 -9.72 17.81
CA GLY A 405 -14.45 -8.84 16.71
C GLY A 405 -13.98 -9.20 15.29
N ASN A 406 -13.18 -10.24 15.09
CA ASN A 406 -12.78 -10.73 13.75
C ASN A 406 -13.57 -11.95 13.27
N PHE A 407 -14.65 -12.34 13.96
CA PHE A 407 -15.39 -13.58 13.71
C PHE A 407 -15.91 -13.74 12.27
N ASP A 408 -16.31 -12.65 11.62
CA ASP A 408 -16.79 -12.63 10.22
C ASP A 408 -15.73 -13.18 9.23
N VAL A 409 -14.44 -13.05 9.55
CA VAL A 409 -13.33 -13.59 8.74
C VAL A 409 -13.15 -15.10 8.94
N TYR A 410 -13.52 -15.59 10.12
CA TYR A 410 -13.32 -16.99 10.51
C TYR A 410 -14.53 -17.88 10.21
N TRP A 411 -15.75 -17.33 10.21
CA TRP A 411 -16.97 -18.11 9.96
C TRP A 411 -16.97 -18.87 8.63
N PRO A 412 -16.55 -18.28 7.49
CA PRO A 412 -16.43 -19.03 6.23
C PRO A 412 -15.44 -20.21 6.33
N LYS A 413 -14.35 -20.06 7.09
CA LYS A 413 -13.37 -21.14 7.33
C LYS A 413 -13.95 -22.24 8.24
N VAL A 414 -14.82 -21.88 9.18
CA VAL A 414 -15.57 -22.82 10.01
C VAL A 414 -16.57 -23.61 9.15
N LEU A 415 -17.28 -22.95 8.23
CA LEU A 415 -18.18 -23.61 7.28
C LEU A 415 -17.42 -24.55 6.33
N GLN A 416 -16.25 -24.15 5.85
CA GLN A 416 -15.41 -25.03 5.01
C GLN A 416 -15.00 -26.30 5.75
N LYS A 417 -14.54 -26.20 7.00
CA LYS A 417 -14.24 -27.38 7.83
C LYS A 417 -15.49 -28.19 8.17
N ALA A 418 -16.62 -27.53 8.39
CA ALA A 418 -17.89 -28.20 8.63
C ALA A 418 -18.31 -29.07 7.43
N LYS A 419 -18.03 -28.63 6.19
CA LYS A 419 -18.28 -29.40 4.98
C LYS A 419 -17.46 -30.71 4.92
N GLU A 420 -16.27 -30.71 5.51
CA GLU A 420 -15.34 -31.86 5.50
C GLU A 420 -15.57 -32.82 6.68
N GLU A 421 -15.90 -32.29 7.87
CA GLU A 421 -15.95 -33.07 9.13
C GLU A 421 -17.38 -33.40 9.61
N LEU A 422 -18.43 -32.69 9.16
CA LEU A 422 -19.82 -32.95 9.54
C LEU A 422 -20.61 -33.64 8.44
N THR A 423 -21.65 -34.39 8.85
CA THR A 423 -22.61 -34.98 7.89
C THR A 423 -23.30 -33.88 7.06
N PRO A 424 -23.65 -34.12 5.79
CA PRO A 424 -24.28 -33.13 4.90
C PRO A 424 -25.50 -32.43 5.52
N ARG A 425 -26.31 -33.17 6.29
CA ARG A 425 -27.45 -32.65 7.04
C ARG A 425 -27.05 -31.64 8.12
N LYS A 426 -26.03 -31.93 8.92
CA LYS A 426 -25.53 -31.01 9.96
C LYS A 426 -24.83 -29.78 9.36
N TYR A 427 -24.14 -29.95 8.23
CA TYR A 427 -23.59 -28.83 7.46
C TYR A 427 -24.69 -27.88 6.98
N SER A 428 -25.79 -28.40 6.43
CA SER A 428 -26.94 -27.59 5.99
C SER A 428 -27.58 -26.77 7.12
N TYR A 429 -27.47 -27.22 8.37
CA TYR A 429 -27.93 -26.45 9.52
C TYR A 429 -27.06 -25.21 9.76
N LEU A 430 -25.75 -25.31 9.57
CA LEU A 430 -24.83 -24.20 9.77
C LEU A 430 -24.86 -23.17 8.64
N THR A 431 -25.31 -23.57 7.45
CA THR A 431 -25.52 -22.64 6.34
C THR A 431 -26.80 -21.81 6.53
N LEU A 432 -27.75 -22.27 7.35
CA LEU A 432 -29.03 -21.59 7.60
C LEU A 432 -29.02 -20.67 8.84
N VAL A 433 -27.86 -20.46 9.47
CA VAL A 433 -27.71 -19.61 10.65
C VAL A 433 -26.81 -18.42 10.38
N SER A 434 -27.18 -17.26 10.91
CA SER A 434 -26.32 -16.08 10.92
C SER A 434 -25.66 -15.96 12.30
N PRO A 435 -24.34 -16.07 12.41
CA PRO A 435 -23.66 -15.91 13.69
C PRO A 435 -23.53 -14.44 14.09
N GLU A 436 -23.81 -14.15 15.35
CA GLU A 436 -23.52 -12.87 16.00
C GLU A 436 -22.77 -13.11 17.30
N ILE A 437 -21.94 -12.14 17.69
CA ILE A 437 -21.21 -12.21 18.96
C ILE A 437 -22.03 -11.47 20.01
N GLY A 438 -22.41 -12.18 21.07
CA GLY A 438 -23.00 -11.58 22.27
C GLY A 438 -21.95 -11.27 23.35
N ASP A 439 -22.40 -10.59 24.41
CA ASP A 439 -21.55 -10.25 25.56
C ASP A 439 -20.96 -11.50 26.23
N GLN A 440 -19.73 -11.37 26.77
CA GLN A 440 -19.03 -12.40 27.57
C GLN A 440 -18.64 -13.70 26.82
N ASN A 441 -17.99 -13.60 25.65
CA ASN A 441 -17.57 -14.76 24.84
C ASN A 441 -18.73 -15.69 24.48
N LYS A 442 -19.87 -15.11 24.09
CA LYS A 442 -21.02 -15.86 23.60
C LYS A 442 -21.14 -15.74 22.09
N LEU A 443 -21.29 -16.86 21.40
CA LEU A 443 -21.69 -16.89 20.00
C LEU A 443 -23.19 -17.14 19.93
N ILE A 444 -23.94 -16.17 19.44
CA ILE A 444 -25.36 -16.24 19.21
C ILE A 444 -25.59 -16.69 17.77
N LEU A 445 -26.16 -17.87 17.57
CA LEU A 445 -26.63 -18.30 16.26
C LEU A 445 -28.06 -17.80 16.09
N LEU A 446 -28.25 -16.84 15.19
CA LEU A 446 -29.53 -16.28 14.84
C LEU A 446 -30.24 -17.15 13.81
N ILE A 447 -31.50 -17.46 14.07
CA ILE A 447 -32.33 -18.34 13.24
C ILE A 447 -33.69 -17.68 12.99
N ASN A 448 -34.21 -17.81 11.77
CA ASN A 448 -35.60 -17.43 11.49
C ASN A 448 -36.55 -18.27 12.36
N LYS A 449 -37.39 -17.59 13.14
CA LYS A 449 -38.35 -18.20 14.07
C LYS A 449 -39.39 -19.11 13.40
N GLU A 450 -39.64 -18.95 12.11
CA GLU A 450 -40.50 -19.84 11.32
C GLU A 450 -39.94 -21.27 11.19
N ASN A 451 -38.64 -21.46 11.44
CA ASN A 451 -37.98 -22.76 11.34
C ASN A 451 -37.79 -23.42 12.73
N GLU A 452 -38.92 -23.71 13.41
CA GLU A 452 -38.95 -24.33 14.75
C GLU A 452 -38.18 -25.66 14.82
N TYR A 453 -38.16 -26.40 13.70
CA TYR A 453 -37.42 -27.65 13.56
C TYR A 453 -35.91 -27.46 13.74
N LEU A 454 -35.33 -26.49 13.02
CA LEU A 454 -33.89 -26.17 13.06
C LEU A 454 -33.45 -25.69 14.45
N ILE A 455 -34.28 -24.88 15.11
CA ILE A 455 -34.04 -24.42 16.49
C ILE A 455 -34.00 -25.60 17.47
N SER A 456 -34.92 -26.56 17.31
CA SER A 456 -34.98 -27.74 18.18
C SER A 456 -33.79 -28.68 18.00
N GLU A 457 -33.31 -28.87 16.77
CA GLU A 457 -32.19 -29.75 16.43
C GLU A 457 -30.84 -29.15 16.84
N LEU A 458 -30.62 -27.85 16.61
CA LEU A 458 -29.39 -27.18 17.05
C LEU A 458 -29.31 -27.07 18.57
N ASN A 459 -30.45 -26.97 19.27
CA ASN A 459 -30.45 -27.01 20.74
C ASN A 459 -30.09 -28.39 21.30
N LYS A 460 -30.49 -29.48 20.63
CA LYS A 460 -30.20 -30.87 21.02
C LYS A 460 -28.81 -31.35 20.59
N SER A 461 -28.25 -30.78 19.53
CA SER A 461 -26.99 -31.24 18.93
C SER A 461 -25.77 -30.65 19.64
N ASN A 462 -25.32 -31.31 20.72
CA ASN A 462 -24.08 -30.94 21.40
C ASN A 462 -22.84 -31.09 20.50
N ASP A 463 -22.82 -32.06 19.59
CA ASP A 463 -21.71 -32.27 18.65
C ASP A 463 -21.42 -31.04 17.78
N ILE A 464 -22.46 -30.32 17.34
CA ILE A 464 -22.31 -29.11 16.51
C ILE A 464 -21.73 -27.98 17.35
N LYS A 465 -22.20 -27.83 18.58
CA LYS A 465 -21.71 -26.82 19.52
C LYS A 465 -20.24 -27.08 19.89
N GLU A 466 -19.88 -28.33 20.14
CA GLU A 466 -18.49 -28.75 20.40
C GLU A 466 -17.60 -28.55 19.18
N PHE A 467 -18.08 -28.90 17.98
CA PHE A 467 -17.35 -28.68 16.73
C PHE A 467 -17.01 -27.20 16.52
N ILE A 468 -18.01 -26.31 16.59
CA ILE A 468 -17.83 -24.86 16.43
C ILE A 468 -16.87 -24.33 17.50
N SER A 469 -17.07 -24.71 18.76
CA SER A 469 -16.22 -24.28 19.88
C SER A 469 -14.77 -24.74 19.69
N SER A 470 -14.54 -25.96 19.20
CA SER A 470 -13.20 -26.50 18.93
C SER A 470 -12.51 -25.78 17.76
N CYS A 471 -13.26 -25.47 16.70
CA CYS A 471 -12.74 -24.74 15.55
C CYS A 471 -12.33 -23.33 15.94
N ILE A 472 -13.16 -22.64 16.72
CA ILE A 472 -12.87 -21.29 17.20
C ILE A 472 -11.72 -21.30 18.22
N ALA A 473 -11.67 -22.27 19.12
CA ALA A 473 -10.55 -22.42 20.04
C ALA A 473 -9.22 -22.63 19.29
N LYS A 474 -9.22 -23.44 18.22
CA LYS A 474 -8.02 -23.64 17.38
C LYS A 474 -7.65 -22.43 16.53
N MET A 475 -8.63 -21.70 15.98
CA MET A 475 -8.38 -20.59 15.05
C MET A 475 -8.15 -19.24 15.74
N MET A 476 -8.85 -18.99 16.86
CA MET A 476 -8.84 -17.72 17.57
C MET A 476 -8.20 -17.81 18.97
N GLY A 477 -7.98 -19.02 19.50
CA GLY A 477 -7.40 -19.22 20.84
C GLY A 477 -8.34 -18.89 22.00
N ILE A 478 -9.66 -18.85 21.75
CA ILE A 478 -10.69 -18.40 22.69
C ILE A 478 -11.72 -19.52 22.93
N SER A 479 -12.12 -19.73 24.19
CA SER A 479 -13.26 -20.56 24.53
C SER A 479 -14.56 -19.74 24.49
N ILE A 480 -15.54 -20.22 23.74
CA ILE A 480 -16.81 -19.54 23.49
C ILE A 480 -17.97 -20.46 23.89
N SER A 481 -19.03 -19.89 24.46
CA SER A 481 -20.29 -20.60 24.69
C SER A 481 -21.32 -20.24 23.61
N ILE A 482 -22.07 -21.21 23.11
CA ILE A 482 -22.97 -21.03 21.97
C ILE A 482 -24.42 -20.95 22.46
N GLU A 483 -25.09 -19.85 22.11
CA GLU A 483 -26.49 -19.57 22.38
C GLU A 483 -27.27 -19.54 21.05
N ILE A 484 -28.51 -19.98 21.04
CA ILE A 484 -29.36 -19.99 19.84
C ILE A 484 -30.52 -19.03 20.09
N LYS A 485 -30.69 -18.02 19.23
CA LYS A 485 -31.79 -17.05 19.33
C LYS A 485 -32.64 -17.07 18.07
N ALA A 486 -33.96 -17.08 18.27
CA ALA A 486 -34.93 -16.98 17.19
C ALA A 486 -35.31 -15.51 16.97
N ILE A 487 -35.31 -15.05 15.72
CA ILE A 487 -35.73 -13.70 15.34
C ILE A 487 -36.95 -13.75 14.42
N ASP A 488 -37.87 -12.79 14.57
CA ASP A 488 -38.99 -12.59 13.65
C ASP A 488 -38.46 -12.04 12.31
N GLY A 489 -38.94 -12.60 11.19
CA GLY A 489 -38.40 -12.42 9.83
C GLY A 489 -38.43 -11.00 9.22
N THR A 490 -38.58 -9.95 10.02
CA THR A 490 -38.57 -8.53 9.60
C THR A 490 -37.28 -7.83 10.01
N SER A 491 -36.13 -8.48 9.82
CA SER A 491 -34.83 -7.81 9.78
C SER A 491 -34.33 -7.91 8.33
N GLU A 492 -34.20 -6.78 7.63
CA GLU A 492 -33.76 -6.70 6.22
C GLU A 492 -32.43 -7.43 5.93
N ARG A 493 -31.69 -7.86 6.96
CA ARG A 493 -30.44 -8.64 6.85
C ARG A 493 -30.58 -10.09 6.39
N LEU A 494 -31.74 -10.74 6.56
CA LEU A 494 -31.92 -12.10 6.03
C LEU A 494 -32.15 -12.13 4.51
N VAL A 495 -32.41 -10.96 3.90
CA VAL A 495 -32.81 -10.84 2.49
C VAL A 495 -31.67 -10.33 1.61
N SER A 496 -30.56 -9.82 2.17
CA SER A 496 -29.46 -9.23 1.39
C SER A 496 -28.34 -10.20 0.98
N GLU A 497 -28.53 -11.51 1.13
CA GLU A 497 -27.63 -12.54 0.58
C GLU A 497 -28.40 -13.43 -0.43
N ASN A 498 -28.91 -12.83 -1.51
CA ASN A 498 -29.48 -13.56 -2.65
C ASN A 498 -28.46 -14.41 -3.45
N GLY A 499 -27.33 -14.79 -2.85
CA GLY A 499 -26.46 -15.89 -3.33
C GLY A 499 -26.76 -17.24 -2.66
N PHE A 500 -27.68 -17.28 -1.69
CA PHE A 500 -27.94 -18.47 -0.87
C PHE A 500 -28.93 -19.48 -1.47
N GLN A 501 -29.84 -19.03 -2.36
CA GLN A 501 -30.79 -19.93 -3.02
C GLN A 501 -30.11 -20.90 -4.00
N ASP A 502 -28.97 -20.52 -4.59
CA ASP A 502 -28.25 -21.39 -5.53
C ASP A 502 -27.60 -22.60 -4.83
N ASN A 503 -27.14 -22.42 -3.58
CA ASN A 503 -26.53 -23.51 -2.80
C ASN A 503 -27.54 -24.56 -2.31
N ILE A 504 -28.82 -24.20 -2.11
CA ILE A 504 -29.85 -25.16 -1.69
C ILE A 504 -30.22 -26.10 -2.85
N ASN A 505 -30.25 -25.56 -4.08
CA ASN A 505 -30.55 -26.33 -5.28
C ASN A 505 -29.41 -27.30 -5.65
N GLU A 506 -28.15 -26.90 -5.45
CA GLU A 506 -26.99 -27.80 -5.67
C GLU A 506 -26.85 -28.91 -4.62
N VAL A 507 -27.33 -28.71 -3.38
CA VAL A 507 -27.16 -29.70 -2.30
C VAL A 507 -28.26 -30.78 -2.29
N PHE A 508 -29.46 -30.50 -2.80
CA PHE A 508 -30.59 -31.42 -2.72
C PHE A 508 -31.09 -32.00 -4.06
N ASP A 509 -30.50 -31.58 -5.20
CA ASP A 509 -30.81 -32.11 -6.54
C ASP A 509 -32.33 -32.13 -6.85
N ILE A 510 -33.05 -31.13 -6.36
CA ILE A 510 -34.49 -30.97 -6.61
C ILE A 510 -34.62 -30.17 -7.90
N LYS A 511 -34.92 -30.86 -9.00
CA LYS A 511 -35.44 -30.21 -10.21
C LYS A 511 -36.73 -29.48 -9.84
N SER A 512 -36.75 -28.17 -10.04
CA SER A 512 -37.91 -27.31 -9.96
C SER A 512 -39.14 -28.00 -10.56
N ILE A 513 -40.17 -28.19 -9.75
CA ILE A 513 -41.52 -28.53 -10.24
C ILE A 513 -42.23 -27.19 -10.46
N ASP A 514 -42.75 -27.01 -11.67
CA ASP A 514 -43.50 -25.83 -12.15
C ASP A 514 -44.66 -25.41 -11.24
#